data_AF-A0A094APS2-F1
#
_entry.id   AF-A0A094APS2-F1
#
_cell.length_a   1.000
_cell.length_b   1.000
_cell.length_c   1.000
_cell.angle_alpha   90.00
_cell.angle_beta   90.00
_cell.angle_gamma   90.00
#
_symmetry.space_group_name_H-M   'P 1'
#
loop_
_entity.id
_entity.type
_entity.pdbx_description
1 polymer ?
#
loop_
_entity_poly.entity_id
_entity_poly.type
_entity_poly.pdbx_seq_one_letter_code
_entity_poly.pdbx_strand_id
1 'polypeptide(L)'
;MATEQTSPEASEAFWLFGYGSLIWKPPPHYDQRLTGYITNYIRRFWQESHDHRGTPAHPGRVVTLLTREHWTTLSASDVHAAPDRVWGAAYHIPASRAAEVREYLDIREING
;
A
#
# COMPACT_ATOMS: atom_id res chain seq x y z
N MET A 1 0.09 19.42 30.96
CA MET A 1 -0.54 19.48 29.63
C MET A 1 0.59 19.39 28.61
N ALA A 2 0.95 18.20 28.16
CA ALA A 2 1.95 18.05 27.10
C ALA A 2 1.25 18.38 25.78
N THR A 3 1.73 19.40 25.08
CA THR A 3 1.30 19.71 23.72
C THR A 3 1.82 18.62 22.80
N GLU A 4 0.91 17.84 22.24
CA GLU A 4 1.20 16.87 21.19
C GLU A 4 1.73 17.64 19.98
N GLN A 5 3.03 17.50 19.71
CA GLN A 5 3.66 18.08 18.54
C GLN A 5 3.25 17.24 17.33
N THR A 6 2.14 17.60 16.67
CA THR A 6 1.82 17.06 15.36
C THR A 6 2.94 17.46 14.40
N SER A 7 3.69 16.50 13.89
CA SER A 7 4.76 16.76 12.93
C SER A 7 4.16 17.41 11.66
N PRO A 8 4.81 18.43 11.07
CA PRO A 8 4.26 19.15 9.92
C PRO A 8 3.98 18.25 8.70
N GLU A 9 4.67 17.10 8.56
CA GLU A 9 4.38 16.13 7.49
C GLU A 9 3.03 15.40 7.64
N ALA A 10 2.49 15.29 8.86
CA ALA A 10 1.22 14.61 9.09
C ALA A 10 0.02 15.42 8.55
N SER A 11 0.17 16.74 8.38
CA SER A 11 -0.89 17.65 7.95
C SER A 11 -0.87 18.00 6.46
N GLU A 12 0.15 17.62 5.70
CA GLU A 12 0.23 17.95 4.27
C GLU A 12 -0.66 17.04 3.42
N ALA A 13 -1.26 17.60 2.37
CA ALA A 13 -2.01 16.82 1.38
C ALA A 13 -1.08 15.83 0.67
N PHE A 14 -1.58 14.64 0.34
CA PHE A 14 -0.77 13.61 -0.31
C PHE A 14 -1.57 12.73 -1.26
N TRP A 15 -0.85 12.02 -2.12
CA TRP A 15 -1.40 10.98 -2.99
C TRP A 15 -1.05 9.59 -2.45
N LEU A 16 -2.04 8.73 -2.31
CA LEU A 16 -1.90 7.33 -1.93
C LEU A 16 -2.11 6.43 -3.14
N PHE A 17 -1.14 5.58 -3.48
CA PHE A 17 -1.30 4.58 -4.53
C PHE A 17 -1.72 3.22 -3.97
N GLY A 18 -2.94 2.78 -4.29
CA GLY A 18 -3.44 1.45 -3.97
C GLY A 18 -3.08 0.43 -5.05
N TYR A 19 -2.28 -0.56 -4.68
CA TYR A 19 -1.88 -1.69 -5.55
C TYR A 19 -2.52 -3.03 -5.15
N GLY A 20 -3.29 -3.06 -4.06
CA GLY A 20 -3.96 -4.24 -3.52
C GLY A 20 -5.37 -3.92 -3.05
N SER A 21 -5.66 -4.20 -1.77
CA SER A 21 -7.00 -4.04 -1.19
C SER A 21 -7.60 -2.64 -1.36
N LEU A 22 -6.76 -1.60 -1.36
CA LEU A 22 -7.14 -0.22 -1.57
C LEU A 22 -7.78 0.04 -2.95
N ILE A 23 -7.65 -0.85 -3.94
CA ILE A 23 -8.30 -0.70 -5.25
C ILE A 23 -9.83 -0.87 -5.13
N TRP A 24 -10.29 -1.82 -4.31
CA TRP A 24 -11.72 -2.16 -4.12
C TRP A 24 -12.28 -1.72 -2.77
N LYS A 25 -11.44 -1.46 -1.77
CA LYS A 25 -11.80 -0.85 -0.48
C LYS A 25 -10.95 0.42 -0.28
N PRO A 26 -11.32 1.57 -0.90
CA PRO A 26 -10.57 2.82 -0.84
C PRO A 26 -10.28 3.30 0.60
N PRO A 27 -9.32 4.22 0.81
CA PRO A 27 -9.21 4.94 2.08
C PRO A 27 -10.44 5.83 2.29
N PRO A 28 -10.78 6.22 3.53
CA PRO A 28 -11.77 7.27 3.75
C PRO A 28 -11.25 8.63 3.26
N HIS A 29 -12.16 9.59 3.11
CA HIS A 29 -11.85 11.02 2.93
C HIS A 29 -11.00 11.44 1.71
N TYR A 30 -10.81 10.57 0.72
CA TYR A 30 -10.25 11.00 -0.56
C TYR A 30 -11.23 11.91 -1.29
N ASP A 31 -10.72 12.91 -2.01
CA ASP A 31 -11.53 13.81 -2.86
C ASP A 31 -11.34 13.52 -4.36
N GLN A 32 -10.28 12.82 -4.74
CA GLN A 32 -10.02 12.37 -6.11
C GLN A 32 -9.54 10.91 -6.14
N ARG A 33 -9.93 10.19 -7.20
CA ARG A 33 -9.48 8.83 -7.50
C ARG A 33 -9.11 8.73 -8.98
N LEU A 34 -7.87 8.34 -9.26
CA LEU A 34 -7.35 8.17 -10.61
C LEU A 34 -6.90 6.73 -10.83
N THR A 35 -7.42 6.06 -11.85
CA THR A 35 -6.88 4.77 -12.29
C THR A 35 -5.60 5.00 -13.08
N GLY A 36 -4.56 4.23 -12.78
CA GLY A 36 -3.27 4.38 -13.43
C GLY A 36 -2.32 3.24 -13.10
N TYR A 37 -1.04 3.43 -13.39
CA TYR A 37 0.00 2.47 -13.08
C TYR A 37 1.26 3.16 -12.58
N ILE A 38 2.06 2.40 -11.84
CA ILE A 38 3.45 2.73 -11.51
C ILE A 38 4.40 1.84 -12.32
N THR A 39 5.62 2.30 -12.52
CA THR A 39 6.73 1.54 -13.14
C THR A 39 7.81 1.23 -12.09
N ASN A 40 8.81 0.42 -12.45
CA ASN A 40 9.94 0.06 -11.57
C ASN A 40 9.58 -0.75 -10.31
N TYR A 41 8.35 -1.26 -10.21
CA TYR A 41 7.91 -2.17 -9.16
C TYR A 41 7.31 -3.45 -9.76
N ILE A 42 7.39 -4.54 -9.01
CA ILE A 42 6.77 -5.83 -9.31
C ILE A 42 5.77 -6.16 -8.21
N ARG A 43 4.52 -6.49 -8.60
CA ARG A 43 3.49 -6.96 -7.68
C ARG A 43 3.47 -8.48 -7.60
N ARG A 44 3.53 -9.03 -6.39
CA ARG A 44 3.47 -10.48 -6.12
C ARG A 44 2.68 -10.78 -4.86
N PHE A 45 2.08 -11.97 -4.80
CA PHE A 45 1.45 -12.51 -3.59
C PHE A 45 2.48 -13.19 -2.69
N TRP A 46 3.51 -12.44 -2.27
CA TRP A 46 4.64 -12.99 -1.51
C TRP A 46 4.65 -12.62 -0.04
N GLN A 47 3.71 -11.78 0.39
CA GLN A 47 3.60 -11.34 1.77
C GLN A 47 2.64 -12.23 2.54
N GLU A 48 3.04 -12.69 3.72
CA GLU A 48 2.21 -13.55 4.57
C GLU A 48 1.12 -12.75 5.24
N SER A 49 -0.08 -13.33 5.35
CA SER A 49 -1.16 -12.74 6.13
C SER A 49 -1.69 -13.77 7.12
N HIS A 50 -1.56 -13.44 8.41
CA HIS A 50 -1.93 -14.32 9.53
C HIS A 50 -3.29 -13.96 10.14
N ASP A 51 -3.86 -12.81 9.77
CA ASP A 51 -5.00 -12.16 10.43
C ASP A 51 -6.15 -11.80 9.48
N HIS A 52 -5.86 -11.49 8.21
CA HIS A 52 -6.85 -11.05 7.24
C HIS A 52 -7.22 -12.12 6.21
N ARG A 53 -6.23 -12.85 5.69
CA ARG A 53 -6.42 -13.84 4.60
C ARG A 53 -5.85 -15.21 4.94
N GLY A 54 -5.55 -15.44 6.21
CA GLY A 54 -5.09 -16.70 6.75
C GLY A 54 -5.30 -16.75 8.25
N THR A 55 -4.58 -17.68 8.89
CA THR A 55 -4.52 -17.83 10.34
C THR A 55 -3.06 -18.02 10.74
N PRO A 56 -2.68 -17.84 12.01
CA PRO A 56 -1.30 -18.10 12.45
C PRO A 56 -0.80 -19.53 12.15
N ALA A 57 -1.71 -20.52 12.15
CA ALA A 57 -1.38 -21.91 11.80
C ALA A 57 -1.32 -22.17 10.29
N HIS A 58 -2.07 -21.40 9.50
CA HIS A 58 -2.17 -21.54 8.05
C HIS A 58 -2.19 -20.15 7.41
N PRO A 59 -1.01 -19.53 7.22
CA PRO A 59 -0.93 -18.18 6.67
C PRO A 59 -1.44 -18.13 5.24
N GLY A 60 -2.17 -17.06 4.95
CA GLY A 60 -2.51 -16.68 3.58
C GLY A 60 -1.35 -15.97 2.91
N ARG A 61 -1.54 -15.63 1.63
CA ARG A 61 -0.65 -14.73 0.89
C ARG A 61 -1.43 -13.51 0.42
N VAL A 62 -0.86 -12.33 0.63
CA VAL A 62 -1.38 -11.04 0.14
C VAL A 62 -0.37 -10.38 -0.79
N VAL A 63 -0.85 -9.40 -1.56
CA VAL A 63 0.01 -8.70 -2.52
C VAL A 63 0.97 -7.76 -1.82
N THR A 64 2.19 -7.69 -2.33
CA THR A 64 3.21 -6.72 -1.96
C THR A 64 3.87 -6.14 -3.21
N LEU A 65 4.63 -5.05 -3.04
CA LEU A 65 5.45 -4.46 -4.07
C LEU A 65 6.93 -4.67 -3.76
N LEU A 66 7.64 -5.27 -4.70
CA LEU A 66 9.11 -5.27 -4.70
C LEU A 66 9.58 -4.20 -5.66
N THR A 67 10.65 -3.49 -5.33
CA THR A 67 11.37 -2.71 -6.34
C THR A 67 11.87 -3.67 -7.43
N ARG A 68 11.92 -3.22 -8.68
CA ARG A 68 12.44 -4.04 -9.78
C ARG A 68 13.88 -4.48 -9.52
N GLU A 69 14.68 -3.62 -8.90
CA GLU A 69 16.05 -3.93 -8.46
C GLU A 69 16.07 -5.11 -7.49
N HIS A 70 15.29 -5.05 -6.39
CA HIS A 70 15.23 -6.14 -5.42
C HIS A 70 14.64 -7.42 -6.03
N TRP A 71 13.59 -7.30 -6.84
CA TRP A 71 13.05 -8.47 -7.53
C TRP A 71 14.09 -9.15 -8.43
N THR A 72 14.95 -8.38 -9.10
CA THR A 72 15.99 -8.94 -9.99
C THR A 72 16.96 -9.84 -9.22
N THR A 73 17.30 -9.52 -7.96
CA THR A 73 18.17 -10.38 -7.13
C THR A 73 17.51 -11.70 -6.71
N LEU A 74 16.17 -11.76 -6.73
CA LEU A 74 15.36 -12.94 -6.40
C LEU A 74 14.83 -13.69 -7.63
N SER A 75 14.92 -13.07 -8.81
CA SER A 75 14.21 -13.46 -10.04
C SER A 75 14.56 -14.85 -10.56
N ALA A 76 15.73 -15.38 -10.23
CA ALA A 76 16.15 -16.72 -10.64
C ALA A 76 15.16 -17.82 -10.21
N SER A 77 14.38 -17.58 -9.14
CA SER A 77 13.34 -18.49 -8.64
C SER A 77 11.91 -18.07 -9.01
N ASP A 78 11.72 -16.90 -9.61
CA ASP A 78 10.39 -16.45 -10.06
C ASP A 78 10.14 -16.89 -11.50
N VAL A 79 9.27 -17.89 -11.65
CA VAL A 79 8.88 -18.42 -12.97
C VAL A 79 7.89 -17.52 -13.72
N HIS A 80 7.40 -16.46 -13.09
CA HIS A 80 6.39 -15.58 -13.67
C HIS A 80 7.01 -14.37 -14.35
N ALA A 81 6.41 -13.97 -15.48
CA ALA A 81 6.75 -12.73 -16.15
C ALA A 81 6.64 -11.51 -15.20
N ALA A 82 7.55 -10.55 -15.38
CA ALA A 82 7.64 -9.33 -14.58
C ALA A 82 7.22 -8.12 -15.42
N PRO A 83 5.91 -7.81 -15.50
CA PRO A 83 5.43 -6.72 -16.33
C PRO A 83 6.03 -5.38 -15.90
N ASP A 84 6.23 -4.47 -16.85
CA ASP A 84 6.83 -3.15 -16.61
C ASP A 84 5.94 -2.20 -15.81
N ARG A 85 4.66 -2.57 -15.65
CA ARG A 85 3.63 -1.74 -15.06
C ARG A 85 2.89 -2.50 -13.98
N VAL A 86 2.66 -1.85 -12.84
CA VAL A 86 1.70 -2.28 -11.84
C VAL A 86 0.50 -1.36 -11.87
N TRP A 87 -0.63 -1.89 -12.31
CA TRP A 87 -1.91 -1.17 -12.33
C TRP A 87 -2.54 -1.07 -10.94
N GLY A 88 -3.12 0.10 -10.66
CA GLY A 88 -3.77 0.42 -9.39
C GLY A 88 -4.64 1.67 -9.47
N ALA A 89 -4.87 2.29 -8.32
CA ALA A 89 -5.59 3.56 -8.22
C ALA A 89 -4.85 4.52 -7.28
N ALA A 90 -4.72 5.77 -7.69
CA ALA A 90 -4.20 6.86 -6.87
C ALA A 90 -5.35 7.63 -6.23
N TYR A 91 -5.23 7.96 -4.95
CA TYR A 91 -6.21 8.69 -4.16
C TYR A 91 -5.57 9.97 -3.64
N HIS A 92 -6.19 11.13 -3.91
CA HIS A 92 -5.76 12.38 -3.30
C HIS A 92 -6.43 12.53 -1.94
N ILE A 93 -5.61 12.78 -0.91
CA ILE A 93 -6.05 13.04 0.45
C ILE A 93 -5.78 14.52 0.75
N PRO A 94 -6.82 15.34 0.97
CA PRO A 94 -6.63 16.74 1.29
C PRO A 94 -5.96 16.92 2.65
N ALA A 95 -5.18 17.99 2.81
CA ALA A 95 -4.45 18.34 4.02
C ALA A 95 -5.31 18.27 5.30
N SER A 96 -6.57 18.72 5.20
CA SER A 96 -7.54 18.72 6.32
C SER A 96 -7.91 17.32 6.84
N ARG A 97 -7.58 16.26 6.09
CA ARG A 97 -7.86 14.84 6.43
C ARG A 97 -6.61 13.98 6.47
N ALA A 98 -5.43 14.55 6.18
CA ALA A 98 -4.20 13.81 6.01
C ALA A 98 -3.81 13.00 7.26
N ALA A 99 -3.86 13.61 8.44
CA ALA A 99 -3.52 12.95 9.70
C ALA A 99 -4.45 11.76 10.01
N GLU A 100 -5.77 11.97 9.87
CA GLU A 100 -6.79 10.92 10.10
C GLU A 100 -6.62 9.73 9.14
N VAL A 101 -6.30 10.01 7.87
CA VAL A 101 -6.08 8.93 6.90
C VAL A 101 -4.77 8.20 7.13
N ARG A 102 -3.69 8.89 7.56
CA ARG A 102 -2.43 8.23 7.92
C ARG A 102 -2.62 7.26 9.09
N GLU A 103 -3.27 7.72 10.17
CA GLU A 103 -3.58 6.87 11.33
C GLU A 103 -4.45 5.67 10.94
N TYR A 104 -5.47 5.89 10.09
CA TYR A 104 -6.27 4.81 9.53
C TYR A 104 -5.42 3.77 8.76
N LEU A 105 -4.46 4.22 7.95
CA LEU A 105 -3.60 3.34 7.16
C LEU A 105 -2.61 2.57 8.05
N ASP A 106 -2.07 3.19 9.10
CA ASP A 106 -1.18 2.53 10.05
C ASP A 106 -1.85 1.33 10.72
N ILE A 107 -3.14 1.46 11.08
CA ILE A 107 -3.94 0.36 11.63
C ILE A 107 -4.26 -0.68 10.56
N ARG A 108 -4.66 -0.23 9.37
CA ARG A 108 -5.15 -1.12 8.31
C ARG A 108 -4.06 -2.01 7.74
N GLU A 109 -2.85 -1.48 7.59
CA GLU A 109 -1.72 -2.16 6.94
C GLU A 109 -0.72 -2.70 7.98
N ILE A 110 -1.10 -2.75 9.27
CA ILE A 110 -0.24 -3.16 10.40
C ILE A 110 0.39 -4.55 10.24
N ASN A 111 -0.29 -5.46 9.53
CA ASN A 111 0.19 -6.79 9.18
C ASN A 111 0.10 -7.04 7.66
N GLY A 112 0.28 -5.96 6.88
CA GLY A 112 0.76 -6.09 5.52
C GLY A 112 2.15 -6.66 5.61
#